data_AF-A0AAJ1PST3-F1
#
_entry.id   AF-A0AAJ1PST3-F1
#
_cell.length_a   1.000
_cell.length_b   1.000
_cell.length_c   1.000
_cell.angle_alpha   90.00
_cell.angle_beta   90.00
_cell.angle_gamma   90.00
#
_symmetry.space_group_name_H-M   'P 1'
#
loop_
_entity.id
_entity.type
_entity.pdbx_description
1 polymer ?
#
loop_
_entity_poly.entity_id
_entity_poly.type
_entity_poly.pdbx_seq_one_letter_code
_entity_poly.pdbx_strand_id
1 'polypeptide(L)'
;MKMEPREIIKTCSTHYNIWKNEALKAETPEEIKKFLSKAFFWLELQNNLLMLWVIESTMGNDPKIKEKLERAQLSINKKISDYASEVLKDLGR
;
A
#
# COMPACT_ATOMS: atom_id res chain seq x y z
N MET A 1 1.08 10.10 -7.97
CA MET A 1 1.03 10.80 -6.66
C MET A 1 2.47 10.96 -6.23
N LYS A 2 3.01 12.18 -6.13
CA LYS A 2 4.36 12.39 -5.59
C LYS A 2 4.22 12.53 -4.09
N MET A 3 4.53 11.46 -3.36
CA MET A 3 4.60 11.47 -1.90
C MET A 3 6.05 11.39 -1.48
N GLU A 4 6.43 12.15 -0.47
CA GLU A 4 7.76 12.05 0.10
C GLU A 4 7.90 10.77 0.96
N PRO A 5 9.12 10.18 1.10
CA PRO A 5 9.32 8.94 1.85
C PRO A 5 8.75 8.99 3.26
N ARG A 6 8.86 10.14 3.93
CA ARG A 6 8.32 10.35 5.28
C ARG A 6 6.80 10.25 5.31
N GLU A 7 6.11 10.76 4.28
CA GLU A 7 4.66 10.71 4.17
C GLU A 7 4.16 9.31 3.84
N ILE A 8 4.89 8.60 2.96
CA ILE A 8 4.64 7.19 2.64
C ILE A 8 4.72 6.35 3.91
N ILE A 9 5.84 6.45 4.63
CA ILE A 9 6.06 5.71 5.88
C ILE A 9 4.98 6.06 6.90
N LYS A 10 4.72 7.36 7.14
CA LYS A 10 3.72 7.79 8.11
C LYS A 10 2.33 7.23 7.80
N THR A 11 1.88 7.37 6.55
CA THR A 11 0.54 6.93 6.13
C THR A 11 0.40 5.42 6.22
N CYS A 12 1.31 4.68 5.58
CA CYS A 12 1.21 3.23 5.50
C CYS A 12 1.43 2.57 6.87
N SER A 13 2.39 3.05 7.68
CA SER A 13 2.61 2.50 9.02
C SER A 13 1.43 2.76 9.97
N THR A 14 0.76 3.90 9.84
CA THR A 14 -0.45 4.20 10.63
C THR A 14 -1.54 3.16 10.35
N HIS A 15 -1.87 2.95 9.07
CA HIS A 15 -2.89 1.97 8.70
C HIS A 15 -2.47 0.52 8.98
N TYR A 16 -1.20 0.17 8.73
CA TYR A 16 -0.66 -1.13 9.11
C TYR A 16 -0.86 -1.41 10.61
N ASN A 17 -0.50 -0.46 11.47
CA ASN A 17 -0.63 -0.63 12.92
C ASN A 17 -2.09 -0.73 13.37
N ILE A 18 -3.00 0.02 12.75
CA ILE A 18 -4.45 -0.12 13.01
C ILE A 18 -4.87 -1.57 12.75
N TRP A 19 -4.64 -2.08 11.53
CA TRP A 19 -5.09 -3.42 11.17
C TRP A 19 -4.37 -4.53 11.92
N LYS A 20 -3.07 -4.36 12.21
CA LYS A 20 -2.32 -5.28 13.07
C LYS A 20 -2.94 -5.37 14.46
N ASN A 21 -3.31 -4.23 15.06
CA ASN A 21 -3.91 -4.21 16.38
C ASN A 21 -5.31 -4.83 16.38
N GLU A 22 -6.11 -4.61 15.33
CA GLU A 22 -7.40 -5.31 15.17
C GLU A 22 -7.21 -6.82 15.01
N ALA A 23 -6.20 -7.26 14.24
CA ALA A 23 -5.86 -8.68 14.12
C ALA A 23 -5.48 -9.32 15.46
N LEU A 24 -4.75 -8.60 16.32
CA LEU A 24 -4.35 -9.09 17.65
C LEU A 24 -5.53 -9.17 18.64
N LYS A 25 -6.59 -8.39 18.42
CA LYS A 25 -7.81 -8.39 19.25
C LYS A 25 -8.89 -9.34 18.75
N ALA A 26 -8.80 -9.79 17.50
CA ALA A 26 -9.79 -10.65 16.89
C ALA A 26 -9.84 -12.03 17.59
N GLU A 27 -11.05 -12.54 17.76
CA GLU A 27 -11.31 -13.78 18.51
C GLU A 27 -11.40 -15.00 17.59
N THR A 28 -11.67 -14.77 16.30
CA THR A 28 -11.85 -15.84 15.31
C THR A 28 -10.72 -15.89 14.28
N PRO A 29 -10.31 -17.09 13.81
CA PRO A 29 -9.34 -17.22 12.71
C PRO A 29 -9.72 -16.44 11.45
N GLU A 30 -11.01 -16.35 11.15
CA GLU A 30 -11.57 -15.63 10.00
C GLU A 30 -11.31 -14.13 10.12
N GLU A 31 -11.58 -13.52 11.27
CA GLU A 31 -11.31 -12.10 11.53
C GLU A 31 -9.82 -11.80 11.56
N ILE A 32 -9.03 -12.66 12.22
CA ILE A 32 -7.56 -12.54 12.24
C ILE A 32 -7.04 -12.50 10.81
N LYS A 33 -7.46 -13.45 9.96
CA LYS A 33 -7.07 -13.50 8.56
C LYS A 33 -7.47 -12.22 7.81
N LYS A 34 -8.72 -11.76 7.98
CA LYS A 34 -9.22 -10.53 7.35
C LYS A 34 -8.38 -9.32 7.73
N PHE A 35 -8.10 -9.10 9.02
CA PHE A 35 -7.33 -7.96 9.48
C PHE A 35 -5.85 -8.06 9.09
N LEU A 36 -5.25 -9.25 9.14
CA LEU A 36 -3.88 -9.46 8.65
C LEU A 36 -3.74 -9.18 7.16
N SER A 37 -4.70 -9.59 6.33
CA SER A 37 -4.70 -9.26 4.90
C SER A 37 -4.69 -7.74 4.67
N LYS A 38 -5.48 -7.00 5.44
CA LYS A 38 -5.48 -5.52 5.39
C LYS A 38 -4.15 -4.94 5.87
N ALA A 39 -3.57 -5.45 6.96
CA ALA A 39 -2.27 -5.00 7.45
C ALA A 39 -1.18 -5.23 6.39
N PHE A 40 -1.10 -6.44 5.82
CA PHE A 40 -0.09 -6.77 4.82
C PHE A 40 -0.23 -5.96 3.53
N PHE A 41 -1.45 -5.62 3.12
CA PHE A 41 -1.65 -4.68 2.02
C PHE A 41 -0.92 -3.35 2.25
N TRP A 42 -1.08 -2.73 3.43
CA TRP A 42 -0.43 -1.45 3.74
C TRP A 42 1.10 -1.57 3.86
N LEU A 43 1.59 -2.68 4.38
CA LEU A 43 3.03 -2.96 4.44
C LEU A 43 3.64 -3.13 3.04
N GLU A 44 2.99 -3.90 2.17
CA GLU A 44 3.42 -4.08 0.78
C GLU A 44 3.37 -2.74 0.02
N LEU A 45 2.30 -1.96 0.22
CA LEU A 45 2.16 -0.65 -0.40
C LEU A 45 3.28 0.31 0.00
N GLN A 46 3.66 0.33 1.28
CA GLN A 46 4.79 1.14 1.76
C GLN A 46 6.07 0.79 1.00
N ASN A 47 6.39 -0.50 0.91
CA ASN A 47 7.61 -0.98 0.27
C ASN A 47 7.61 -0.64 -1.23
N ASN A 48 6.49 -0.85 -1.91
CA ASN A 48 6.35 -0.55 -3.34
C ASN A 48 6.53 0.94 -3.64
N LEU A 49 5.92 1.82 -2.83
CA LEU A 49 6.03 3.26 -2.99
C LEU A 49 7.45 3.77 -2.69
N LEU A 50 8.10 3.26 -1.64
CA LEU A 50 9.49 3.61 -1.32
C LEU A 50 10.45 3.14 -2.42
N MET A 51 10.28 1.92 -2.94
CA MET A 51 11.10 1.41 -4.03
C MET A 51 10.93 2.25 -5.29
N LEU A 52 9.69 2.63 -5.65
CA LEU A 52 9.46 3.55 -6.76
C LEU A 52 10.17 4.89 -6.57
N TRP A 53 10.02 5.47 -5.38
CA TRP A 53 10.65 6.75 -5.06
C TRP A 53 12.19 6.68 -5.16
N VAL A 54 12.80 5.60 -4.67
CA VAL A 54 14.26 5.38 -4.76
C VAL A 54 14.70 5.26 -6.21
N ILE A 55 13.99 4.48 -7.03
CA ILE A 55 14.34 4.29 -8.45
C ILE A 55 14.14 5.60 -9.23
N GLU A 56 13.05 6.33 -8.99
CA GLU A 56 12.81 7.64 -9.60
C GLU A 56 13.91 8.64 -9.22
N SER A 57 14.33 8.66 -7.95
CA SER A 57 15.34 9.59 -7.44
C SER A 57 16.77 9.28 -7.90
N THR A 58 17.07 8.02 -8.21
CA THR A 58 18.42 7.58 -8.61
C THR A 58 18.58 7.38 -10.11
N MET A 59 17.51 6.95 -10.80
CA MET A 59 17.55 6.52 -12.20
C MET A 59 16.43 7.16 -13.06
N GLY A 60 15.63 8.09 -12.54
CA GLY A 60 14.45 8.63 -13.22
C GLY A 60 14.71 9.41 -14.51
N ASN A 61 15.95 9.82 -14.76
CA ASN A 61 16.34 10.49 -16.00
C ASN A 61 16.60 9.52 -17.18
N ASP A 62 16.73 8.21 -16.93
CA ASP A 62 16.85 7.22 -18.00
C ASP A 62 15.47 7.00 -18.66
N PRO A 63 15.31 7.30 -19.96
CA PRO A 63 14.05 7.13 -20.67
C PRO A 63 13.47 5.70 -20.59
N LYS A 64 14.34 4.67 -20.56
CA LYS A 64 13.91 3.26 -20.44
C LYS A 64 13.38 2.92 -19.06
N ILE A 65 13.83 3.64 -18.03
CA ILE A 65 13.37 3.48 -16.65
C ILE A 65 12.07 4.25 -16.44
N LYS A 66 11.94 5.44 -17.04
CA LYS A 66 10.75 6.29 -16.93
C LYS A 66 9.47 5.56 -17.32
N GLU A 67 9.46 4.87 -18.46
CA GLU A 67 8.29 4.09 -18.90
C GLU A 67 7.95 2.94 -17.94
N LYS A 68 8.97 2.29 -17.36
CA LYS A 68 8.77 1.22 -16.36
C LYS A 68 8.21 1.77 -15.05
N LEU A 69 8.67 2.94 -14.62
CA LEU A 69 8.17 3.65 -13.44
C LEU A 69 6.70 4.02 -13.61
N GLU A 70 6.31 4.55 -14.76
CA GLU A 70 4.92 4.90 -15.07
C GLU A 70 4.00 3.66 -15.03
N ARG A 71 4.43 2.55 -15.64
CA ARG A 71 3.68 1.28 -15.60
C ARG A 71 3.55 0.72 -14.18
N ALA A 72 4.63 0.78 -13.40
CA ALA A 72 4.60 0.33 -12.01
C ALA A 72 3.69 1.22 -11.14
N GLN A 73 3.71 2.54 -11.35
CA GLN A 73 2.80 3.47 -10.67
C GLN A 73 1.33 3.19 -10.99
N LEU A 74 1.00 2.91 -12.26
CA LEU A 74 -0.37 2.51 -12.66
C LEU A 74 -0.81 1.21 -11.97
N SER A 75 0.09 0.21 -11.90
CA SER A 75 -0.17 -1.05 -11.20
C SER A 75 -0.46 -0.83 -9.71
N ILE A 76 0.32 0.01 -9.03
CA ILE A 76 0.09 0.36 -7.63
C ILE A 76 -1.23 1.12 -7.46
N ASN A 77 -1.53 2.10 -8.32
CA ASN A 77 -2.80 2.82 -8.26
C ASN A 77 -3.99 1.88 -8.42
N LYS A 78 -3.88 0.88 -9.31
CA LYS A 78 -4.91 -0.17 -9.46
C LYS A 78 -5.07 -0.96 -8.16
N LYS A 79 -3.97 -1.44 -7.55
CA LYS A 79 -4.04 -2.14 -6.25
C LYS A 79 -4.70 -1.30 -5.15
N ILE A 80 -4.42 0.01 -5.10
CA ILE A 80 -5.07 0.93 -4.16
C ILE A 80 -6.58 1.02 -4.43
N SER A 81 -6.97 1.15 -5.69
CA SER A 81 -8.37 1.22 -6.10
C SER A 81 -9.13 -0.07 -5.77
N ASP A 82 -8.51 -1.22 -6.03
CA ASP A 82 -9.09 -2.54 -5.77
C ASP A 82 -9.29 -2.71 -4.25
N TYR A 83 -8.27 -2.41 -3.44
CA TYR A 83 -8.37 -2.43 -1.98
C TYR A 83 -9.43 -1.46 -1.44
N ALA A 84 -9.49 -0.23 -1.96
CA ALA A 84 -10.49 0.74 -1.54
C ALA A 84 -11.92 0.23 -1.83
N SER A 85 -12.11 -0.43 -2.98
CA SER A 85 -13.39 -1.04 -3.34
C SER A 85 -13.77 -2.19 -2.40
N GLU A 86 -12.81 -3.01 -1.98
CA GLU A 86 -13.03 -4.05 -0.97
C GLU A 86 -13.40 -3.46 0.41
N VAL A 87 -12.71 -2.40 0.83
CA VAL A 87 -13.01 -1.70 2.08
C VAL A 87 -14.40 -1.05 2.06
N LEU A 88 -14.82 -0.48 0.92
CA LEU A 88 -16.15 0.11 0.78
C LEU A 88 -17.25 -0.95 0.88
N LYS A 89 -17.06 -2.10 0.21
CA LYS A 89 -17.98 -3.25 0.32
C LYS A 89 -18.13 -3.72 1.76
N ASP A 90 -17.04 -3.77 2.51
CA ASP A 90 -17.04 -4.11 3.94
C ASP A 90 -17.83 -3.11 4.79
N LEU A 91 -17.93 -1.85 4.37
CA LEU A 91 -18.68 -0.78 5.04
C LEU A 91 -20.15 -0.68 4.59
N GLY A 92 -20.61 -1.58 3.71
CA GLY A 92 -21.95 -1.54 3.13
C GLY A 92 -22.16 -0.40 2.13
N ARG A 93 -21.09 0.05 1.46
CA ARG A 93 -21.11 1.08 0.42
C ARG A 93 -20.64 0.54 -0.93
#